data_AF-A0A4Z2EE24-F1
#
_entry.id   AF-A0A4Z2EE24-F1
#
_cell.length_a   1.000
_cell.length_b   1.000
_cell.length_c   1.000
_cell.angle_alpha   90.00
_cell.angle_beta   90.00
_cell.angle_gamma   90.00
#
_symmetry.space_group_name_H-M   'P 1'
#
loop_
_entity.id
_entity.type
_entity.pdbx_description
1 polymer ?
#
loop_
_entity_poly.entity_id
_entity_poly.type
_entity_poly.pdbx_seq_one_letter_code
_entity_poly.pdbx_strand_id
1 'polypeptide(L)'
;MSYEEKRQLSLDINKLPGDKLGRVVHIIQTREPALQNSNPDEIEIDFETLKPSTLRELERYVCCCLQKKRRSTVLVFTEQSLKAP
;
A
#
# COMPACT_ATOMS: atom_id res chain seq x y z
N MET A 1 4.36 -3.74 9.81
CA MET A 1 4.33 -2.31 9.53
C MET A 1 4.23 -1.59 10.86
N SER A 2 5.16 -0.69 11.16
CA SER A 2 5.17 0.18 12.33
C SER A 2 4.15 1.32 12.19
N TYR A 3 3.82 2.00 13.30
CA TYR A 3 2.87 3.12 13.28
C TYR A 3 3.30 4.25 12.33
N GLU A 4 4.60 4.60 12.32
CA GLU A 4 5.14 5.60 11.39
C GLU A 4 4.95 5.19 9.93
N GLU A 5 5.14 3.91 9.60
CA GLU A 5 4.95 3.39 8.25
C GLU A 5 3.48 3.47 7.82
N LYS A 6 2.55 3.14 8.72
CA LYS A 6 1.09 3.29 8.48
C LYS A 6 0.73 4.76 8.22
N ARG A 7 1.27 5.68 9.03
CA ARG A 7 1.08 7.12 8.86
C ARG A 7 1.61 7.61 7.52
N GLN A 8 2.80 7.18 7.13
CA GLN A 8 3.40 7.53 5.84
C GLN A 8 2.56 7.01 4.67
N LEU A 9 2.09 5.75 4.76
CA LEU A 9 1.22 5.14 3.76
C LEU A 9 -0.07 5.94 3.56
N SER A 10 -0.71 6.39 4.65
CA SER A 10 -1.91 7.24 4.59
C SER A 10 -1.65 8.57 3.84
N LEU A 11 -0.54 9.23 4.15
CA LEU A 11 -0.13 10.46 3.45
C LEU A 11 0.15 10.21 1.97
N ASP A 12 0.78 9.09 1.66
CA ASP A 12 1.16 8.75 0.29
C ASP A 12 -0.02 8.32 -0.57
N ILE A 13 -1.02 7.64 0.01
CA ILE A 13 -2.32 7.39 -0.62
C ILE A 13 -3.03 8.71 -0.94
N ASN A 14 -3.04 9.66 -0.01
CA ASN A 14 -3.64 10.99 -0.23
C ASN A 14 -2.94 11.79 -1.35
N LYS A 15 -1.69 11.47 -1.68
CA LYS A 15 -0.95 12.11 -2.80
C LYS A 15 -1.22 11.43 -4.15
N LEU A 16 -1.88 10.29 -4.17
CA LEU A 16 -2.21 9.60 -5.41
C LEU A 16 -3.34 10.34 -6.14
N PRO A 17 -3.30 10.37 -7.48
CA PRO A 17 -4.42 10.87 -8.26
C PRO A 17 -5.65 9.95 -8.11
N GLY A 18 -6.85 10.50 -8.35
CA GLY A 18 -8.13 9.82 -8.13
C GLY A 18 -8.25 8.46 -8.85
N ASP A 19 -7.68 8.32 -10.05
CA ASP A 19 -7.66 7.07 -10.81
C ASP A 19 -6.93 5.94 -10.07
N LYS A 20 -5.89 6.28 -9.32
CA LYS A 20 -5.11 5.32 -8.52
C LYS A 20 -5.71 5.07 -7.15
N LEU A 21 -6.37 6.08 -6.58
CA LEU A 21 -7.15 5.95 -5.34
C LEU A 21 -8.24 4.88 -5.50
N GLY A 22 -8.99 4.88 -6.61
CA GLY A 22 -9.97 3.83 -6.88
C GLY A 22 -9.38 2.42 -6.87
N ARG A 23 -8.13 2.27 -7.34
CA ARG A 23 -7.43 0.97 -7.27
C ARG A 23 -7.01 0.58 -5.84
N VAL A 24 -6.63 1.55 -5.01
CA VAL A 24 -6.34 1.33 -3.58
C VAL A 24 -7.60 0.80 -2.87
N VAL A 25 -8.75 1.46 -3.07
CA VAL A 25 -10.03 1.02 -2.50
C VAL A 25 -10.38 -0.41 -2.93
N HIS A 26 -10.20 -0.72 -4.22
CA HIS A 26 -10.47 -2.05 -4.74
C HIS A 26 -9.59 -3.15 -4.11
N ILE A 27 -8.30 -2.86 -3.85
CA ILE A 27 -7.39 -3.81 -3.16
C ILE A 27 -7.91 -4.10 -1.74
N ILE A 28 -8.34 -3.06 -1.02
CA ILE A 28 -8.86 -3.18 0.34
C ILE A 28 -10.14 -4.00 0.33
N GLN A 29 -11.13 -3.64 -0.49
CA GLN A 29 -12.41 -4.37 -0.58
C GLN A 29 -12.24 -5.83 -0.97
N THR A 30 -11.26 -6.15 -1.82
CA THR A 30 -11.00 -7.53 -2.25
C THR A 30 -10.38 -8.37 -1.14
N ARG A 31 -9.55 -7.78 -0.26
CA ARG A 31 -8.84 -8.50 0.81
C ARG A 31 -9.55 -8.45 2.16
N GLU A 32 -10.39 -7.44 2.35
CA GLU A 32 -11.17 -7.20 3.55
C GLU A 32 -12.66 -7.27 3.24
N PRO A 33 -13.28 -8.44 3.48
CA PRO A 33 -14.71 -8.62 3.20
C PRO A 33 -15.60 -7.70 4.05
N ALA A 34 -15.11 -7.23 5.20
CA ALA A 34 -15.81 -6.26 6.04
C ALA A 34 -16.05 -4.91 5.35
N LEU A 35 -15.17 -4.53 4.39
CA LEU A 35 -15.23 -3.25 3.69
C LEU A 35 -15.81 -3.38 2.27
N GLN A 36 -16.13 -4.60 1.83
CA GLN A 36 -16.60 -4.88 0.47
C GLN A 36 -17.92 -4.18 0.14
N ASN A 37 -18.80 -4.00 1.13
CA ASN A 37 -20.10 -3.35 0.97
C ASN A 37 -20.06 -1.84 1.26
N SER A 38 -18.90 -1.30 1.62
CA SER A 38 -18.73 0.12 1.89
C SER A 38 -18.75 0.93 0.59
N ASN A 39 -19.23 2.16 0.66
CA ASN A 39 -19.25 3.08 -0.48
C ASN A 39 -17.81 3.31 -0.99
N PRO A 40 -17.50 3.05 -2.27
CA PRO A 40 -16.15 3.25 -2.81
C PRO A 40 -15.69 4.72 -2.81
N ASP A 41 -16.62 5.69 -2.78
CA ASP A 41 -16.30 7.12 -2.71
C ASP A 41 -16.01 7.62 -1.29
N GLU A 42 -16.49 6.91 -0.25
CA GLU A 42 -16.35 7.28 1.18
C GLU A 42 -15.88 6.09 2.04
N ILE A 43 -14.81 5.42 1.61
CA ILE A 43 -14.24 4.33 2.41
C ILE A 43 -13.36 4.89 3.55
N GLU A 44 -13.72 4.57 4.79
CA GLU A 44 -12.88 4.86 5.95
C GLU A 44 -11.85 3.72 6.11
N ILE A 45 -10.56 4.06 5.98
CA ILE A 45 -9.47 3.09 6.03
C ILE A 45 -8.84 3.13 7.43
N ASP A 46 -9.10 2.11 8.22
CA ASP A 46 -8.45 1.95 9.52
C ASP A 46 -7.25 0.98 9.44
N PHE A 47 -6.05 1.56 9.41
CA PHE A 47 -4.79 0.80 9.35
C PHE A 47 -4.50 -0.04 10.61
N GLU A 48 -5.25 0.11 11.69
CA GLU A 48 -5.16 -0.75 12.88
C GLU A 48 -5.96 -2.05 12.70
N THR A 49 -7.07 -2.02 11.96
CA THR A 49 -7.94 -3.19 11.74
C THR A 49 -7.62 -3.95 10.46
N LEU A 50 -6.91 -3.34 9.50
CA LEU A 50 -6.46 -4.01 8.28
C LEU A 50 -5.45 -5.13 8.55
N LYS A 51 -5.53 -6.21 7.77
CA LYS A 51 -4.55 -7.30 7.86
C LYS A 51 -3.15 -6.83 7.43
N PRO A 52 -2.08 -7.37 8.03
CA PRO A 52 -0.70 -7.07 7.63
C PRO A 52 -0.41 -7.33 6.14
N SER A 53 -1.06 -8.35 5.56
CA SER A 53 -0.95 -8.68 4.14
C SER A 53 -1.59 -7.62 3.22
N THR A 54 -2.70 -7.02 3.66
CA THR A 54 -3.37 -5.93 2.95
C THR A 54 -2.51 -4.66 3.01
N LEU A 55 -1.96 -4.33 4.18
CA LEU A 55 -1.05 -3.19 4.37
C LEU A 55 0.18 -3.26 3.47
N ARG A 56 0.84 -4.43 3.38
CA ARG A 56 2.01 -4.61 2.49
C ARG A 56 1.65 -4.50 1.00
N GLU A 57 0.47 -4.97 0.61
CA GLU A 57 0.00 -4.83 -0.77
C GLU A 57 -0.25 -3.36 -1.13
N LEU A 58 -0.89 -2.62 -0.22
CA LEU A 58 -1.12 -1.18 -0.36
C LEU A 58 0.20 -0.42 -0.48
N GLU A 59 1.14 -0.68 0.43
CA GLU A 59 2.48 -0.08 0.38
C GLU A 59 3.16 -0.35 -0.96
N ARG A 60 3.17 -1.60 -1.42
CA ARG A 60 3.78 -1.96 -2.71
C ARG A 60 3.14 -1.20 -3.87
N TYR A 61 1.81 -1.10 -3.88
CA TYR A 61 1.08 -0.40 -4.93
C TYR A 61 1.36 1.11 -4.92
N VAL A 62 1.26 1.74 -3.74
CA VAL A 62 1.50 3.17 -3.54
C VAL A 62 2.95 3.52 -3.86
N CYS A 63 3.90 2.72 -3.38
CA CYS A 63 5.32 2.86 -3.67
C CYS A 63 5.59 2.76 -5.17
N CYS A 64 5.02 1.78 -5.88
CA CYS A 64 5.15 1.69 -7.35
C CYS A 64 4.55 2.91 -8.06
N CYS A 65 3.42 3.42 -7.55
CA CYS A 65 2.74 4.58 -8.11
C CYS A 65 3.51 5.88 -7.90
N LEU A 66 4.19 6.04 -6.77
CA LEU A 66 5.01 7.20 -6.44
C LEU A 66 6.43 7.10 -7.06
N GLN A 67 7.01 5.90 -7.14
CA GLN A 67 8.30 5.66 -7.79
C GLN A 67 8.27 5.95 -9.29
N LYS A 68 7.12 5.78 -9.96
CA LYS A 68 6.97 6.24 -11.36
C LYS A 68 7.16 7.75 -11.54
N LYS A 69 6.99 8.57 -10.50
CA LYS A 69 7.36 10.01 -10.53
C LYS A 69 8.85 10.25 -10.25
N ARG A 70 9.59 9.28 -9.72
CA ARG A 70 11.01 9.37 -9.38
C ARG A 70 11.81 8.33 -10.18
N ARG A 71 11.90 8.51 -11.50
CA ARG A 71 13.06 7.96 -12.24
C ARG A 71 14.31 8.71 -11.79
N SER A 72 14.84 8.34 -10.62
CA SER A 72 16.21 8.57 -10.18
C SER A 72 16.38 7.84 -8.86
N THR A 73 17.41 7.01 -8.80
CA THR A 73 17.91 6.22 -7.67
C THR A 73 17.35 4.80 -7.54
N VAL A 74 18.23 3.90 -7.95
CA VAL A 74 18.20 2.45 -7.97
C VAL A 74 17.87 1.88 -6.59
N LEU A 75 16.94 0.92 -6.52
CA LEU A 75 16.92 -0.06 -5.43
C LEU A 75 17.37 -1.41 -5.99
N VAL A 76 18.65 -1.69 -5.79
CA VAL A 76 19.24 -3.00 -6.00
C VAL A 76 18.70 -3.89 -4.88
N PHE A 77 17.80 -4.82 -5.20
CA PHE A 77 17.52 -5.94 -4.31
C PHE A 77 18.63 -6.98 -4.54
N THR A 78 19.76 -6.84 -3.85
CA THR A 78 20.68 -7.98 -3.69
C THR A 78 20.25 -8.76 -2.45
N GLU A 79 19.42 -9.77 -2.67
CA GLU A 79 19.22 -10.84 -1.71
C GLU A 79 20.40 -11.82 -1.87
N GLN A 80 21.45 -11.64 -1.08
CA GLN A 80 22.51 -12.63 -0.92
C GLN A 80 22.90 -12.73 0.56
N SER A 81 23.16 -13.98 0.98
CA SER A 81 23.46 -14.48 2.33
C SER A 81 22.18 -14.93 3.07
N LEU A 82 21.91 -16.24 3.25
CA LEU A 82 22.80 -17.30 3.72
C LEU A 82 22.33 -18.67 3.16
N LYS A 83 23.23 -19.40 2.50
CA LYS A 83 23.18 -20.88 2.50
C LYS A 83 24.61 -21.39 2.61
N ALA A 84 24.96 -21.81 3.82
CA ALA A 84 26.17 -22.55 4.13
C ALA A 84 26.19 -23.91 3.41
N PRO A 85 27.37 -24.42 3.07
CA PRO A 85 27.72 -25.82 3.30
C PRO A 85 28.59 -25.97 4.55
#